data_AF-A0A354ZMN2-F1
#
_entry.id   AF-A0A354ZMN2-F1
#
_cell.length_a   1.000
_cell.length_b   1.000
_cell.length_c   1.000
_cell.angle_alpha   90.00
_cell.angle_beta   90.00
_cell.angle_gamma   90.00
#
_symmetry.space_group_name_H-M   'P 1'
#
loop_
_entity.id
_entity.type
_entity.pdbx_description
1 polymer ?
#
loop_
_entity_poly.entity_id
_entity_poly.type
_entity_poly.pdbx_seq_one_letter_code
_entity_poly.pdbx_strand_id
1 'polypeptide(L)'
;MRIMGNARALRLIIRIVLVATAIVVYGVSAQAVGDMINLSHLDHLRDEISLSDGTIVPIWWVYCEPTVSGDRSSKYKYVEAASEGVSCVDDVARAALAYLADYERTGAPHDLDMARDAFSFIEYMRTPEGHFYNFVLESGARNLKGSTSEKGVNWWTARAMWALARGVRVFGQAEPDSGYAEHLEALIEPSLEAVHAFLTDGDPAL
;
A
#
# COMPACT_ATOMS: atom_id res chain seq x y z
N MET A 1 -24.50 53.71 38.90
CA MET A 1 -23.15 53.35 38.43
C MET A 1 -23.30 52.42 37.22
N ARG A 2 -23.32 52.96 35.99
CA ARG A 2 -23.46 52.15 34.76
C ARG A 2 -22.07 51.69 34.34
N ILE A 3 -21.76 50.41 34.55
CA ILE A 3 -20.57 49.78 33.95
C ILE A 3 -20.86 49.67 32.46
N MET A 4 -20.51 50.69 31.68
CA MET A 4 -20.45 50.56 30.22
C MET A 4 -19.23 49.70 29.89
N GLY A 5 -19.42 48.38 29.97
CA GLY A 5 -18.46 47.42 29.46
C GLY A 5 -18.19 47.70 27.99
N ASN A 6 -16.91 47.80 27.63
CA ASN A 6 -16.49 48.15 26.27
C ASN A 6 -16.95 47.06 25.29
N ALA A 7 -18.09 47.29 24.63
CA ALA A 7 -18.74 46.31 23.75
C ALA A 7 -17.82 45.81 22.62
N ARG A 8 -16.79 46.58 22.25
CA ARG A 8 -15.74 46.14 21.32
C ARG A 8 -14.84 45.07 21.92
N ALA A 9 -14.43 45.22 23.17
CA ALA A 9 -13.61 44.23 23.88
C ALA A 9 -14.40 42.92 24.09
N LEU A 10 -15.68 43.01 24.45
CA LEU A 10 -16.54 41.84 24.60
C LEU A 10 -16.73 41.08 23.27
N ARG A 11 -16.94 41.79 22.15
CA ARG A 11 -17.03 41.17 20.82
C ARG A 11 -15.72 40.51 20.37
N LEU A 12 -14.58 41.10 20.71
CA LEU A 12 -13.27 40.53 20.40
C LEU A 12 -13.02 39.24 21.19
N ILE A 13 -13.33 39.24 22.49
CA ILE A 13 -13.23 38.04 23.34
C ILE A 13 -14.13 36.92 22.82
N ILE A 14 -15.39 37.22 22.49
CA ILE A 14 -16.32 36.23 21.92
C ILE A 14 -15.78 35.64 20.61
N ARG A 15 -15.20 36.45 19.72
CA ARG A 15 -14.60 35.95 18.47
C ARG A 15 -13.40 35.06 18.73
N ILE A 16 -12.50 35.43 19.65
CA ILE A 16 -11.34 34.60 20.01
C ILE A 16 -11.79 33.26 20.58
N VAL A 17 -12.77 33.27 21.48
CA VAL A 17 -13.33 32.03 22.07
C VAL A 17 -13.97 31.17 20.99
N LEU A 18 -14.79 31.74 20.09
CA LEU A 18 -15.42 30.99 19.00
C LEU A 18 -14.38 30.37 18.04
N VAL A 19 -13.31 31.10 17.70
CA VAL A 19 -12.22 30.58 16.86
C VAL A 19 -11.45 29.48 17.58
N ALA A 20 -11.12 29.65 18.86
CA ALA A 20 -10.44 28.63 19.65
C ALA A 20 -11.30 27.36 19.80
N THR A 21 -12.60 27.51 20.07
CA THR A 21 -13.54 26.38 20.15
C THR A 21 -13.67 25.67 18.80
N ALA A 22 -13.76 26.41 17.69
CA ALA A 22 -13.77 25.80 16.36
C ALA A 22 -12.49 25.00 16.10
N ILE A 23 -11.31 25.58 16.39
CA ILE A 23 -10.01 24.88 16.23
C ILE A 23 -9.97 23.58 17.06
N VAL A 24 -10.42 23.62 18.31
CA VAL A 24 -10.45 22.43 19.19
C VAL A 24 -11.43 21.39 18.66
N VAL A 25 -12.65 21.78 18.28
CA VAL A 25 -13.66 20.84 17.76
C VAL A 25 -13.19 20.20 16.45
N TYR A 26 -12.69 20.99 15.49
CA TYR A 26 -12.17 20.48 14.22
C TYR A 26 -10.92 19.61 14.42
N GLY A 27 -10.01 19.97 15.32
CA GLY A 27 -8.83 19.17 15.65
C GLY A 27 -9.18 17.81 16.26
N VAL A 28 -10.13 17.77 17.20
CA VAL A 28 -10.58 16.52 17.84
C VAL A 28 -11.32 15.62 16.85
N SER A 29 -12.16 16.19 15.97
CA SER A 29 -12.86 15.40 14.95
C SER A 29 -11.90 14.79 13.90
N ALA A 30 -10.86 15.53 13.48
CA ALA A 30 -9.85 15.00 12.57
C ALA A 30 -9.05 13.85 13.19
N GLN A 31 -8.69 13.95 14.48
CA GLN A 31 -8.00 12.89 15.22
C GLN A 31 -8.88 11.63 15.37
N ALA A 32 -10.16 11.79 15.71
CA ALA A 32 -11.07 10.65 15.95
C ALA A 32 -11.38 9.83 14.68
N VAL A 33 -11.43 10.46 13.50
CA VAL A 33 -11.52 9.73 12.22
C VAL A 33 -10.24 8.93 11.97
N GLY A 34 -9.10 9.43 12.45
CA GLY A 34 -7.83 8.77 12.28
C GLY A 34 -7.61 7.50 13.08
N ASP A 35 -8.40 7.28 14.14
CA ASP A 35 -8.35 6.09 14.99
C ASP A 35 -9.21 4.92 14.45
N MET A 36 -9.99 5.12 13.38
CA MET A 36 -10.88 4.07 12.85
C MET A 36 -10.20 3.05 11.93
N ILE A 37 -9.04 3.39 11.34
CA ILE A 37 -8.28 2.50 10.47
C ILE A 37 -7.15 1.88 11.30
N ASN A 38 -7.07 0.55 11.29
CA ASN A 38 -6.03 -0.20 11.98
C ASN A 38 -5.33 -1.15 11.00
N LEU A 39 -4.07 -0.84 10.66
CA LEU A 39 -3.24 -1.66 9.78
C LEU A 39 -2.42 -2.72 10.53
N SER A 40 -2.55 -2.86 11.86
CA SER A 40 -1.73 -3.79 12.65
C SER A 40 -1.82 -5.24 12.20
N HIS A 41 -2.96 -5.66 11.64
CA HIS A 41 -3.09 -7.00 11.09
C HIS A 41 -2.41 -7.13 9.72
N LEU A 42 -2.42 -6.07 8.90
CA LEU A 42 -1.68 -6.05 7.64
C LEU A 42 -0.16 -6.07 7.90
N ASP A 43 0.30 -5.33 8.90
CA ASP A 43 1.70 -5.37 9.37
C ASP A 43 2.08 -6.75 9.89
N HIS A 44 1.15 -7.44 10.56
CA HIS A 44 1.37 -8.81 11.01
C HIS A 44 1.55 -9.80 9.84
N LEU A 45 0.93 -9.56 8.69
CA LEU A 45 1.09 -10.41 7.51
C LEU A 45 2.43 -10.17 6.80
N ARG A 46 3.13 -9.06 7.09
CA ARG A 46 4.41 -8.75 6.49
C ARG A 46 5.49 -9.69 7.04
N ASP A 47 6.24 -10.29 6.13
CA ASP A 47 7.35 -11.20 6.43
C ASP A 47 8.46 -11.03 5.39
N GLU A 48 9.50 -11.86 5.47
CA GLU A 48 10.60 -11.90 4.52
C GLU A 48 10.90 -13.32 4.06
N ILE A 49 11.27 -13.46 2.78
CA ILE A 49 11.84 -14.69 2.24
C ILE A 49 13.27 -14.42 1.77
N SER A 50 14.15 -15.39 1.99
CA SER A 50 15.52 -15.35 1.48
C SER A 50 15.62 -16.12 0.18
N LEU A 51 16.07 -15.46 -0.88
CA LEU A 51 16.41 -16.10 -2.14
C LEU A 51 17.71 -16.91 -2.02
N SER A 52 17.95 -17.81 -2.98
CA SER A 52 19.14 -18.67 -2.98
C SER A 52 20.47 -17.91 -3.04
N ASP A 53 20.48 -16.67 -3.52
CA ASP A 53 21.66 -15.80 -3.58
C ASP A 53 21.82 -14.91 -2.33
N GLY A 54 20.94 -15.06 -1.33
CA GLY A 54 20.93 -14.27 -0.11
C GLY A 54 20.15 -12.96 -0.20
N THR A 55 19.57 -12.62 -1.35
CA THR A 55 18.66 -11.48 -1.47
C THR A 55 17.44 -11.69 -0.59
N ILE A 56 17.08 -10.66 0.18
CA ILE A 56 15.88 -10.66 1.02
C ILE A 56 14.76 -9.96 0.26
N VAL A 57 13.61 -10.63 0.15
CA VAL A 57 12.42 -10.08 -0.49
C VAL A 57 11.30 -9.99 0.55
N PRO A 58 10.77 -8.78 0.84
CA PRO A 58 9.59 -8.64 1.68
C PRO A 58 8.39 -9.33 1.03
N ILE A 59 7.52 -9.92 1.85
CA ILE A 59 6.28 -10.55 1.40
C ILE A 59 5.13 -10.21 2.33
N TRP A 60 3.90 -10.43 1.85
CA TRP A 60 2.72 -10.49 2.70
C TRP A 60 2.06 -11.85 2.52
N TRP A 61 1.84 -12.55 3.63
CA TRP A 61 1.15 -13.83 3.60
C TRP A 61 -0.26 -13.69 3.02
N VAL A 62 -0.60 -14.50 2.01
CA VAL A 62 -1.93 -14.50 1.37
C VAL A 62 -3.01 -14.87 2.39
N TYR A 63 -2.72 -15.87 3.23
CA TYR A 63 -3.65 -16.34 4.25
C TYR A 63 -3.01 -16.43 5.63
N CYS A 64 -3.84 -16.20 6.62
CA CYS A 64 -3.59 -16.61 7.99
C CYS A 64 -4.89 -17.10 8.61
N GLU A 65 -4.78 -17.97 9.62
CA GLU A 65 -5.93 -18.46 10.36
C GLU A 65 -5.68 -18.38 11.87
N PRO A 66 -6.74 -18.25 12.70
CA PRO A 66 -6.58 -18.31 14.13
C PRO A 66 -6.05 -19.67 14.57
N THR A 67 -5.08 -19.66 15.47
CA THR A 67 -4.43 -20.85 16.06
C THR A 67 -5.44 -21.74 16.78
N VAL A 68 -6.50 -21.16 17.32
CA VAL A 68 -7.66 -21.88 17.85
C VAL A 68 -8.85 -21.68 16.91
N SER A 69 -9.29 -22.76 16.26
CA SER A 69 -10.38 -22.71 15.28
C SER A 69 -11.65 -22.09 15.88
N GLY A 70 -12.19 -21.07 15.20
CA GLY A 70 -13.37 -20.32 15.64
C GLY A 70 -13.10 -19.20 16.65
N ASP A 71 -11.91 -19.14 17.26
CA ASP A 71 -11.53 -18.07 18.19
C ASP A 71 -10.66 -17.02 17.49
N ARG A 72 -11.31 -15.96 17.00
CA ARG A 72 -10.66 -14.81 16.35
C ARG A 72 -9.81 -13.95 17.30
N SER A 73 -9.87 -14.18 18.61
CA SER A 73 -9.01 -13.51 19.59
C SER A 73 -7.68 -14.25 19.83
N SER A 74 -7.57 -15.49 19.33
CA SER A 74 -6.34 -16.26 19.40
C SER A 74 -5.27 -15.70 18.46
N LYS A 75 -4.01 -16.10 18.66
CA LYS A 75 -2.92 -15.75 17.74
C LYS A 75 -3.23 -16.27 16.35
N TYR A 76 -2.73 -15.62 15.32
CA TYR A 76 -2.84 -16.09 13.95
C TYR A 76 -1.58 -16.85 13.55
N LYS A 77 -1.75 -17.86 12.70
CA LYS A 77 -0.65 -18.57 12.04
C LYS A 77 -0.81 -18.43 10.53
N TYR A 78 0.31 -18.34 9.83
CA TYR A 78 0.30 -18.20 8.38
C TYR A 78 -0.09 -19.51 7.70
N VAL A 79 -0.74 -19.38 6.54
CA VAL A 79 -1.20 -20.49 5.72
C VAL A 79 -0.86 -20.19 4.28
N GLU A 80 -0.22 -21.13 3.60
CA GLU A 80 0.03 -21.00 2.17
C GLU A 80 -1.26 -21.18 1.36
N ALA A 81 -1.33 -20.53 0.21
CA ALA A 81 -2.31 -20.87 -0.81
C ALA A 81 -1.84 -22.15 -1.50
N ALA A 82 -2.47 -23.28 -1.17
CA ALA A 82 -2.04 -24.60 -1.63
C ALA A 82 -1.85 -24.63 -3.15
N SER A 83 -0.66 -25.06 -3.60
CA SER A 83 -0.20 -25.10 -4.99
C SER A 83 0.01 -23.75 -5.70
N GLU A 84 -0.29 -22.62 -5.06
CA GLU A 84 -0.09 -21.28 -5.61
C GLU A 84 1.18 -20.63 -5.04
N GLY A 85 1.26 -20.49 -3.72
CA GLY A 85 2.41 -19.86 -3.05
C GLY A 85 2.06 -19.23 -1.71
N VAL A 86 3.00 -18.47 -1.17
CA VAL A 86 2.90 -17.82 0.16
C VAL A 86 2.48 -16.36 0.09
N SER A 87 2.81 -15.67 -1.01
CA SER A 87 2.52 -14.25 -1.27
C SER A 87 2.20 -14.05 -2.76
N CYS A 88 1.41 -13.01 -3.08
CA CYS A 88 1.08 -12.70 -4.47
C CYS A 88 1.04 -11.21 -4.81
N VAL A 89 1.25 -10.87 -6.08
CA VAL A 89 1.25 -9.49 -6.59
C VAL A 89 -0.12 -8.84 -6.41
N ASP A 90 -1.20 -9.60 -6.61
CA ASP A 90 -2.57 -9.10 -6.41
C ASP A 90 -2.78 -8.54 -4.99
N ASP A 91 -2.42 -9.31 -3.96
CA ASP A 91 -2.59 -8.90 -2.56
C ASP A 91 -1.58 -7.81 -2.17
N VAL A 92 -0.30 -7.96 -2.52
CA VAL A 92 0.75 -7.00 -2.14
C VAL A 92 0.55 -5.64 -2.81
N ALA A 93 0.07 -5.59 -4.06
CA ALA A 93 -0.31 -4.33 -4.70
C ALA A 93 -1.44 -3.61 -3.94
N ARG A 94 -2.42 -4.36 -3.42
CA ARG A 94 -3.49 -3.79 -2.59
C ARG A 94 -3.00 -3.37 -1.19
N ALA A 95 -2.03 -4.10 -0.62
CA ALA A 95 -1.37 -3.70 0.62
C ALA A 95 -0.64 -2.36 0.42
N ALA A 96 0.15 -2.21 -0.65
CA ALA A 96 0.79 -0.94 -1.00
C ALA A 96 -0.21 0.21 -1.10
N LEU A 97 -1.35 0.02 -1.78
CA LEU A 97 -2.40 1.03 -1.86
C LEU A 97 -3.00 1.39 -0.50
N ALA A 98 -3.16 0.42 0.41
CA ALA A 98 -3.65 0.66 1.76
C ALA A 98 -2.66 1.50 2.58
N TYR A 99 -1.37 1.16 2.55
CA TYR A 99 -0.32 1.94 3.21
C TYR A 99 -0.21 3.35 2.64
N LEU A 100 -0.17 3.51 1.31
CA LEU A 100 -0.13 4.83 0.68
C LEU A 100 -1.35 5.68 1.03
N ALA A 101 -2.55 5.08 1.10
CA ALA A 101 -3.75 5.78 1.52
C ALA A 101 -3.70 6.22 2.99
N ASP A 102 -3.15 5.39 3.87
CA ASP A 102 -2.99 5.76 5.29
C ASP A 102 -1.92 6.83 5.47
N TYR A 103 -0.80 6.75 4.74
CA TYR A 103 0.22 7.79 4.70
C TYR A 103 -0.37 9.15 4.30
N GLU A 104 -1.18 9.20 3.24
CA GLU A 104 -1.79 10.47 2.81
C GLU A 104 -2.75 11.05 3.84
N ARG A 105 -3.30 10.20 4.72
CA ARG A 105 -4.19 10.59 5.81
C ARG A 105 -3.44 11.02 7.06
N THR A 106 -2.34 10.35 7.40
CA THR A 106 -1.65 10.48 8.70
C THR A 106 -0.30 11.19 8.60
N GLY A 107 0.36 11.09 7.45
CA GLY A 107 1.77 11.42 7.25
C GLY A 107 2.73 10.45 7.94
N ALA A 108 2.29 9.25 8.37
CA ALA A 108 3.10 8.33 9.16
C ALA A 108 4.24 7.70 8.31
N PRO A 109 5.52 7.91 8.64
CA PRO A 109 6.63 7.40 7.83
C PRO A 109 6.67 5.87 7.68
N HIS A 110 6.18 5.14 8.69
CA HIS A 110 6.04 3.68 8.66
C HIS A 110 5.27 3.19 7.42
N ASP A 111 4.23 3.91 7.01
CA ASP A 111 3.43 3.53 5.85
C ASP A 111 4.22 3.65 4.54
N LEU A 112 5.13 4.63 4.44
CA LEU A 112 6.04 4.71 3.29
C LEU A 112 7.05 3.56 3.31
N ASP A 113 7.57 3.19 4.47
CA ASP A 113 8.47 2.05 4.60
C ASP A 113 7.78 0.75 4.18
N MET A 114 6.55 0.51 4.61
CA MET A 114 5.76 -0.65 4.19
C MET A 114 5.41 -0.62 2.70
N ALA A 115 5.11 0.57 2.15
CA ALA A 115 4.88 0.71 0.71
C ALA A 115 6.16 0.42 -0.11
N ARG A 116 7.35 0.82 0.37
CA ARG A 116 8.63 0.47 -0.27
C ARG A 116 8.86 -1.02 -0.29
N ASP A 117 8.64 -1.69 0.84
CA ASP A 117 8.75 -3.15 0.95
C ASP A 117 7.81 -3.85 -0.06
N ALA A 118 6.57 -3.35 -0.18
CA ALA A 118 5.60 -3.87 -1.15
C ALA A 118 6.06 -3.65 -2.60
N PHE A 119 6.67 -2.50 -2.91
CA PHE A 119 7.23 -2.24 -4.24
C PHE A 119 8.48 -3.08 -4.54
N SER A 120 9.32 -3.38 -3.55
CA SER A 120 10.42 -4.33 -3.71
C SER A 120 9.93 -5.73 -4.07
N PHE A 121 8.82 -6.19 -3.47
CA PHE A 121 8.17 -7.43 -3.87
C PHE A 121 7.63 -7.36 -5.31
N ILE A 122 6.90 -6.29 -5.64
CA ILE A 122 6.32 -6.11 -6.99
C ILE A 122 7.42 -6.09 -8.06
N GLU A 123 8.53 -5.42 -7.79
CA GLU A 123 9.70 -5.37 -8.67
C GLU A 123 10.33 -6.77 -8.84
N TYR A 124 10.49 -7.52 -7.75
CA TYR A 124 10.98 -8.90 -7.81
C TYR A 124 10.11 -9.82 -8.70
N MET A 125 8.79 -9.64 -8.63
CA MET A 125 7.83 -10.45 -9.40
C MET A 125 7.71 -10.04 -10.88
N ARG A 126 8.25 -8.86 -11.24
CA ARG A 126 8.20 -8.28 -12.59
C ARG A 126 9.09 -9.03 -13.58
N THR A 127 8.71 -9.02 -14.85
CA THR A 127 9.53 -9.46 -16.00
C THR A 127 10.09 -8.25 -16.75
N PRO A 128 11.18 -8.40 -17.52
CA PRO A 128 11.76 -7.28 -18.27
C PRO A 128 10.74 -6.57 -19.17
N GLU A 129 9.81 -7.33 -19.74
CA GLU A 129 8.74 -6.86 -20.64
C GLU A 129 7.61 -6.09 -19.92
N GLY A 130 7.64 -5.96 -18.59
CA GLY A 130 6.61 -5.24 -17.83
C GLY A 130 5.40 -6.08 -17.45
N HIS A 131 5.49 -7.41 -17.53
CA HIS A 131 4.50 -8.31 -16.93
C HIS A 131 4.92 -8.70 -15.52
N PHE A 132 4.04 -9.44 -14.84
CA PHE A 132 4.29 -9.92 -13.49
C PHE A 132 3.89 -11.39 -13.40
N TYR A 133 4.70 -12.21 -12.75
CA TYR A 133 4.21 -13.47 -12.17
C TYR A 133 3.41 -13.13 -10.92
N ASN A 134 2.34 -13.86 -10.63
CA ASN A 134 1.50 -13.50 -9.48
C ASN A 134 2.07 -14.03 -8.17
N PHE A 135 2.36 -15.32 -8.05
CA PHE A 135 2.69 -15.97 -6.78
C PHE A 135 4.18 -16.27 -6.62
N VAL A 136 4.66 -16.16 -5.38
CA VAL A 136 5.97 -16.65 -4.95
C VAL A 136 5.79 -17.87 -4.05
N LEU A 137 6.67 -18.86 -4.21
CA LEU A 137 6.73 -20.04 -3.35
C LEU A 137 7.52 -19.73 -2.07
N GLU A 138 7.36 -20.56 -1.03
CA GLU A 138 8.12 -20.43 0.22
C GLU A 138 9.64 -20.48 0.00
N SER A 139 10.09 -21.17 -1.05
CA SER A 139 11.49 -21.23 -1.45
C SER A 139 12.05 -19.91 -2.01
N GLY A 140 11.22 -18.89 -2.17
CA GLY A 140 11.57 -17.66 -2.86
C GLY A 140 11.38 -17.73 -4.38
N ALA A 141 11.18 -18.91 -4.97
CA ALA A 141 10.99 -19.00 -6.41
C ALA A 141 9.62 -18.47 -6.84
N ARG A 142 9.59 -17.68 -7.92
CA ARG A 142 8.35 -17.30 -8.61
C ARG A 142 7.63 -18.55 -9.12
N ASN A 143 6.32 -18.65 -8.92
CA ASN A 143 5.53 -19.75 -9.45
C ASN A 143 5.27 -19.53 -10.95
N LEU A 144 6.06 -20.23 -11.78
CA LEU A 144 5.98 -20.13 -13.24
C LEU A 144 4.97 -21.09 -13.88
N LYS A 145 4.30 -21.93 -13.08
CA LYS A 145 3.49 -23.06 -13.57
C LYS A 145 2.00 -22.95 -13.23
N GLY A 146 1.65 -22.20 -12.19
CA GLY A 146 0.26 -21.99 -11.78
C GLY A 146 -0.50 -21.14 -12.79
N SER A 147 -1.72 -21.53 -13.13
CA SER A 147 -2.60 -20.76 -14.04
C SER A 147 -2.99 -19.40 -13.47
N THR A 148 -2.97 -19.25 -12.15
CA THR A 148 -3.21 -17.98 -11.43
C THR A 148 -1.92 -17.19 -11.21
N SER A 149 -0.83 -17.60 -11.84
CA SER A 149 0.50 -16.99 -11.71
C SER A 149 1.20 -16.76 -13.04
N GLU A 150 0.50 -16.90 -14.16
CA GLU A 150 1.07 -16.66 -15.48
C GLU A 150 1.54 -15.20 -15.67
N LYS A 151 2.47 -14.96 -16.59
CA LYS A 151 2.80 -13.59 -16.98
C LYS A 151 1.90 -13.14 -18.12
N GLY A 152 1.60 -11.85 -18.22
CA GLY A 152 0.86 -11.25 -19.33
C GLY A 152 0.13 -9.97 -18.93
N VAL A 153 -0.69 -9.43 -19.83
CA VAL A 153 -1.63 -8.33 -19.53
C VAL A 153 -2.89 -8.90 -18.87
N ASN A 154 -2.89 -8.94 -17.54
CA ASN A 154 -3.91 -9.61 -16.74
C ASN A 154 -4.25 -8.83 -15.45
N TRP A 155 -5.02 -9.46 -14.56
CA TRP A 155 -5.53 -8.83 -13.35
C TRP A 155 -4.44 -8.38 -12.37
N TRP A 156 -3.38 -9.16 -12.18
CA TRP A 156 -2.29 -8.78 -11.26
C TRP A 156 -1.37 -7.72 -11.88
N THR A 157 -1.14 -7.77 -13.20
CA THR A 157 -0.45 -6.68 -13.91
C THR A 157 -1.19 -5.35 -13.75
N ALA A 158 -2.50 -5.31 -13.96
CA ALA A 158 -3.29 -4.09 -13.80
C ALA A 158 -3.24 -3.54 -12.37
N ARG A 159 -3.25 -4.42 -11.35
CA ARG A 159 -3.17 -4.02 -9.94
C ARG A 159 -1.78 -3.51 -9.56
N ALA A 160 -0.72 -4.17 -10.02
CA ALA A 160 0.65 -3.71 -9.84
C ALA A 160 0.85 -2.32 -10.45
N MET A 161 0.37 -2.10 -11.68
CA MET A 161 0.42 -0.79 -12.34
C MET A 161 -0.34 0.27 -11.54
N TRP A 162 -1.52 -0.04 -11.02
CA TRP A 162 -2.26 0.91 -10.19
C TRP A 162 -1.49 1.29 -8.92
N ALA A 163 -0.91 0.30 -8.22
CA ALA A 163 -0.08 0.55 -7.06
C ALA A 163 1.14 1.42 -7.41
N LEU A 164 1.90 1.06 -8.46
CA LEU A 164 3.06 1.81 -8.93
C LEU A 164 2.71 3.26 -9.28
N ALA A 165 1.65 3.48 -10.05
CA ALA A 165 1.20 4.83 -10.41
C ALA A 165 0.76 5.65 -9.18
N ARG A 166 0.11 5.02 -8.19
CA ARG A 166 -0.19 5.68 -6.90
C ARG A 166 1.09 6.02 -6.16
N GLY A 167 2.07 5.11 -6.16
CA GLY A 167 3.39 5.27 -5.56
C GLY A 167 4.14 6.46 -6.15
N VAL A 168 4.26 6.56 -7.47
CA VAL A 168 4.90 7.68 -8.18
C VAL A 168 4.36 9.02 -7.66
N ARG A 169 3.03 9.17 -7.60
CA ARG A 169 2.42 10.42 -7.11
C ARG A 169 2.69 10.67 -5.62
N VAL A 170 2.57 9.66 -4.76
CA VAL A 170 2.72 9.84 -3.31
C VAL A 170 4.17 10.11 -2.95
N PHE A 171 5.11 9.32 -3.44
CA PHE A 171 6.54 9.52 -3.20
C PHE A 171 7.07 10.81 -3.84
N GLY A 172 6.57 11.19 -5.02
CA GLY A 172 6.93 12.47 -5.63
C GLY A 172 6.46 13.70 -4.83
N GLN A 173 5.45 13.55 -3.98
CA GLN A 173 4.99 14.61 -3.07
C GLN A 173 5.67 14.54 -1.70
N ALA A 174 5.82 13.34 -1.16
CA ALA A 174 6.41 13.09 0.15
C ALA A 174 7.92 13.36 0.16
N GLU A 175 8.60 12.98 -0.92
CA GLU A 175 10.06 12.88 -1.02
C GLU A 175 10.57 13.26 -2.43
N PRO A 176 10.28 14.49 -2.91
CA PRO A 176 10.51 14.90 -4.30
C PRO A 176 11.96 14.80 -4.79
N ASP A 177 12.94 14.80 -3.90
CA ASP A 177 14.37 14.77 -4.25
C ASP A 177 15.03 13.40 -3.99
N SER A 178 14.24 12.37 -3.62
CA SER A 178 14.78 11.04 -3.28
C SER A 178 15.17 10.20 -4.50
N GLY A 179 14.63 10.52 -5.68
CA GLY A 179 14.75 9.67 -6.88
C GLY A 179 13.83 8.45 -6.88
N TYR A 180 13.05 8.24 -5.81
CA TYR A 180 12.25 7.01 -5.67
C TYR A 180 10.99 7.03 -6.55
N ALA A 181 10.38 8.20 -6.75
CA ALA A 181 9.23 8.32 -7.65
C ALA A 181 9.63 7.99 -9.10
N GLU A 182 10.81 8.46 -9.53
CA GLU A 182 11.39 8.16 -10.84
C GLU A 182 11.73 6.68 -10.99
N HIS A 183 12.21 6.03 -9.93
CA HIS A 183 12.40 4.57 -9.91
C HIS A 183 11.09 3.83 -10.16
N LEU A 184 10.01 4.19 -9.44
CA LEU A 184 8.70 3.57 -9.64
C LEU A 184 8.12 3.83 -11.05
N GLU A 185 8.38 5.01 -11.62
CA GLU A 185 7.99 5.35 -12.99
C GLU A 185 8.76 4.51 -14.02
N ALA A 186 10.06 4.27 -13.81
CA ALA A 186 10.84 3.37 -14.67
C ALA A 186 10.33 1.92 -14.61
N LEU A 187 9.80 1.47 -13.46
CA LEU A 187 9.22 0.13 -13.32
C LEU A 187 7.91 -0.04 -14.09
N ILE A 188 7.07 1.00 -14.15
CA ILE A 188 5.74 0.94 -14.79
C ILE A 188 5.80 1.12 -16.31
N GLU A 189 6.82 1.79 -16.84
CA GLU A 189 6.91 2.15 -18.27
C GLU A 189 6.76 0.95 -19.22
N PRO A 190 7.48 -0.18 -19.04
CA PRO A 190 7.30 -1.34 -19.92
C PRO A 190 5.91 -1.97 -19.83
N SER A 191 5.25 -1.88 -18.66
CA SER A 191 3.87 -2.35 -18.50
C SER A 191 2.88 -1.49 -19.30
N LEU A 192 3.12 -0.17 -19.40
CA LEU A 192 2.30 0.74 -20.23
C LEU A 192 2.44 0.39 -21.71
N GLU A 193 3.66 0.10 -22.17
CA GLU A 193 3.91 -0.36 -23.54
C GLU A 193 3.21 -1.68 -23.83
N ALA A 194 3.32 -2.67 -22.93
CA ALA A 194 2.67 -3.97 -23.07
C ALA A 194 1.14 -3.85 -23.13
N VAL A 195 0.54 -3.04 -22.25
CA VAL A 195 -0.91 -2.77 -22.28
C VAL A 195 -1.32 -2.05 -23.56
N HIS A 196 -0.53 -1.08 -24.03
CA HIS A 196 -0.81 -0.39 -25.28
C HIS A 196 -0.84 -1.37 -26.45
N ALA A 197 0.21 -2.19 -26.60
CA ALA A 197 0.29 -3.22 -27.64
C ALA A 197 -0.87 -4.22 -27.57
N PHE A 198 -1.23 -4.69 -26.37
CA PHE A 198 -2.38 -5.59 -26.19
C PHE A 198 -3.69 -4.96 -26.69
N LEU A 199 -3.91 -3.68 -26.40
CA LEU A 199 -5.13 -2.97 -26.76
C LEU A 199 -5.20 -2.57 -28.25
N THR A 200 -4.06 -2.36 -28.91
CA THR A 200 -4.02 -1.93 -30.33
C THR A 200 -3.82 -3.08 -31.31
N ASP A 201 -2.99 -4.05 -30.95
CA ASP A 201 -2.52 -5.10 -31.87
C ASP A 201 -3.20 -6.45 -31.59
N GLY A 202 -3.84 -6.59 -30.43
CA GLY A 202 -4.67 -7.74 -30.08
C GLY A 202 -3.89 -9.03 -29.84
N ASP A 203 -2.57 -8.95 -29.58
CA ASP A 203 -1.76 -10.12 -29.24
C ASP A 203 -1.80 -10.40 -27.73
N PRO A 204 -2.47 -11.48 -27.27
CA PRO A 204 -2.49 -11.87 -25.87
C PRO A 204 -1.20 -12.59 -25.42
N ALA A 205 -0.27 -12.89 -26.34
CA ALA A 205 0.95 -13.66 -26.08
C ALA A 205 2.22 -12.80 -25.89
N LEU A 206 2.07 -11.46 -25.87
CA LEU A 206 3.03 -10.54 -25.25
C LEU A 206 2.85 -10.58 -23.72
#